data_AF-A0A2V9URM5-F1
#
_entry.id   AF-A0A2V9URM5-F1
#
_cell.length_a   1.000
_cell.length_b   1.000
_cell.length_c   1.000
_cell.angle_alpha   90.00
_cell.angle_beta   90.00
_cell.angle_gamma   90.00
#
_symmetry.space_group_name_H-M   'P 1'
#
loop_
_entity.id
_entity.type
_entity.pdbx_description
1 polymer ?
#
loop_
_entity_poly.entity_id
_entity_poly.type
_entity_poly.pdbx_seq_one_letter_code
_entity_poly.pdbx_strand_id
1 'polypeptide(L)'
;MLLAFVVAAVLPALAQGQTSQKIDNDFVQRTFGKDFNIVQEIGGMVGDMDGDGIEDVVIAARCKNPLLDEAEHNYSVIDPYYTFFGYGDPKVTMSFVEDSPMKRGLVVLIIHGDGPQAWRSETPKAKYVVINLPYRTISVRKMKLKKKTLQAIYAEEGNELSESSALFFDGKNYKYVPMGSSME
;
A
#
# COMPACT_ATOMS: atom_id res chain seq x y z
N MET A 1 -26.29 5.75 63.13
CA MET A 1 -25.25 5.11 62.30
C MET A 1 -25.87 4.75 60.96
N LEU A 2 -25.45 5.39 59.87
CA LEU A 2 -25.57 4.83 58.52
C LEU A 2 -24.50 5.51 57.66
N LEU A 3 -23.41 4.80 57.37
CA LEU A 3 -22.36 5.25 56.45
C LEU A 3 -22.78 4.82 55.04
N ALA A 4 -22.93 5.78 54.13
CA ALA A 4 -23.15 5.52 52.71
C ALA A 4 -21.81 5.14 52.04
N PHE A 5 -21.72 3.92 51.52
CA PHE A 5 -20.61 3.46 50.68
C PHE A 5 -20.87 3.89 49.23
N VAL A 6 -20.01 4.76 48.69
CA VAL A 6 -19.92 5.03 47.25
C VAL A 6 -18.93 4.02 46.66
N VAL A 7 -19.43 3.07 45.86
CA VAL A 7 -18.58 2.19 45.06
C VAL A 7 -18.30 2.89 43.73
N ALA A 8 -17.10 3.45 43.59
CA ALA A 8 -16.57 3.90 42.32
C ALA A 8 -16.25 2.67 41.46
N ALA A 9 -17.07 2.41 40.44
CA ALA A 9 -16.78 1.38 39.44
C ALA A 9 -15.66 1.88 38.52
N VAL A 10 -14.43 1.43 38.78
CA VAL A 10 -13.31 1.58 37.84
C VAL A 10 -13.54 0.55 36.72
N LEU A 11 -13.97 1.02 35.56
CA LEU A 11 -13.97 0.20 34.35
C LEU A 11 -12.51 -0.11 33.98
N PRO A 12 -12.12 -1.38 33.78
CA PRO A 12 -10.85 -1.66 33.16
C PRO A 12 -10.93 -1.20 31.70
N ALA A 13 -10.10 -0.22 31.34
CA ALA A 13 -9.81 0.08 29.96
C ALA A 13 -9.34 -1.22 29.30
N LEU A 14 -10.10 -1.69 28.31
CA LEU A 14 -9.69 -2.76 27.41
C LEU A 14 -8.46 -2.25 26.64
N ALA A 15 -7.28 -2.41 27.23
CA ALA A 15 -6.06 -2.55 26.47
C ALA A 15 -6.17 -3.90 25.73
N GLN A 16 -6.92 -3.90 24.63
CA GLN A 16 -6.79 -4.94 23.62
C GLN A 16 -5.31 -4.94 23.24
N GLY A 17 -4.64 -6.04 23.59
CA GLY A 17 -3.22 -6.21 23.34
C GLY A 17 -2.94 -5.89 21.89
N GLN A 18 -2.16 -4.84 21.66
CA GLN A 18 -1.54 -4.58 20.38
C GLN A 18 -0.63 -5.78 20.11
N THR A 19 -1.16 -6.80 19.46
CA THR A 19 -0.29 -7.69 18.70
C THR A 19 0.45 -6.76 17.73
N SER A 20 1.77 -6.69 17.89
CA SER A 20 2.62 -6.00 16.93
C SER A 20 2.53 -6.80 15.63
N GLN A 21 1.49 -6.52 14.85
CA GLN A 21 1.22 -7.22 13.61
C GLN A 21 2.38 -6.88 12.68
N LYS A 22 3.19 -7.90 12.41
CA LYS A 22 4.38 -7.79 11.58
C LYS A 22 3.95 -7.84 10.11
N ILE A 23 4.64 -7.09 9.28
CA ILE A 23 4.52 -7.19 7.83
C ILE A 23 5.35 -8.41 7.40
N ASP A 24 4.71 -9.55 7.23
CA ASP A 24 5.30 -10.81 6.77
C ASP A 24 4.40 -11.50 5.73
N ASN A 25 4.85 -12.66 5.22
CA ASN A 25 4.08 -13.41 4.22
C ASN A 25 2.73 -13.87 4.75
N ASP A 26 2.63 -14.29 6.01
CA ASP A 26 1.37 -14.76 6.59
C ASP A 26 0.35 -13.61 6.66
N PHE A 27 0.80 -12.41 7.03
CA PHE A 27 -0.02 -11.21 6.97
C PHE A 27 -0.45 -10.88 5.53
N VAL A 28 0.49 -10.82 4.59
CA VAL A 28 0.21 -10.47 3.20
C VAL A 28 -0.76 -11.47 2.57
N GLN A 29 -0.54 -12.76 2.76
CA GLN A 29 -1.35 -13.82 2.17
C GLN A 29 -2.76 -13.87 2.74
N ARG A 30 -2.91 -13.63 4.05
CA ARG A 30 -4.23 -13.48 4.66
C ARG A 30 -4.98 -12.24 4.18
N THR A 31 -4.26 -11.17 3.83
CA THR A 31 -4.88 -9.88 3.49
C THR A 31 -5.21 -9.74 2.01
N PHE A 32 -4.40 -10.34 1.12
CA PHE A 32 -4.49 -10.20 -0.33
C PHE A 32 -4.64 -11.53 -1.09
N GLY A 33 -4.37 -12.67 -0.46
CA GLY A 33 -4.47 -13.99 -1.08
C GLY A 33 -3.17 -14.78 -1.03
N LYS A 34 -3.29 -16.11 -1.04
CA LYS A 34 -2.17 -17.06 -0.88
C LYS A 34 -1.05 -16.93 -1.91
N ASP A 35 -1.35 -16.38 -3.09
CA ASP A 35 -0.39 -16.26 -4.19
C ASP A 35 0.52 -15.02 -4.04
N PHE A 36 0.23 -14.15 -3.08
CA PHE A 36 1.04 -12.98 -2.79
C PHE A 36 2.25 -13.34 -1.91
N ASN A 37 3.42 -12.85 -2.30
CA ASN A 37 4.67 -13.08 -1.57
C ASN A 37 5.43 -11.76 -1.42
N ILE A 38 5.85 -11.41 -0.21
CA ILE A 38 6.62 -10.20 0.03
C ILE A 38 8.00 -10.27 -0.63
N VAL A 39 8.45 -9.15 -1.18
CA VAL A 39 9.86 -8.96 -1.57
C VAL A 39 10.61 -8.54 -0.31
N GLN A 40 11.15 -9.52 0.42
CA GLN A 40 11.75 -9.33 1.74
C GLN A 40 12.88 -8.29 1.75
N GLU A 41 13.60 -8.15 0.64
CA GLU A 41 14.72 -7.22 0.49
C GLU A 41 14.28 -5.75 0.53
N ILE A 42 13.01 -5.48 0.18
CA ILE A 42 12.43 -4.13 0.18
C ILE A 42 11.49 -3.96 1.39
N GLY A 43 10.68 -4.97 1.68
CA GLY A 43 9.77 -4.99 2.82
C GLY A 43 8.56 -4.06 2.68
N GLY A 44 8.03 -3.65 3.83
CA GLY A 44 6.91 -2.72 3.93
C GLY A 44 7.32 -1.40 4.54
N MET A 45 6.69 -0.32 4.09
CA MET A 45 6.87 1.03 4.61
C MET A 45 5.53 1.59 5.03
N VAL A 46 5.59 2.49 5.99
CA VAL A 46 4.43 3.01 6.70
C VAL A 46 4.37 4.52 6.50
N GLY A 47 3.18 5.08 6.37
CA GLY A 47 2.97 6.50 6.07
C GLY A 47 1.51 6.90 6.14
N ASP A 48 1.14 7.98 5.47
CA ASP A 48 -0.23 8.50 5.37
C ASP A 48 -0.46 8.88 3.91
N MET A 49 -0.87 7.89 3.13
CA MET A 49 -0.85 7.92 1.67
C MET A 49 -2.11 8.58 1.11
N ASP A 50 -3.23 8.56 1.85
CA ASP A 50 -4.45 9.28 1.51
C ASP A 50 -4.65 10.60 2.26
N GLY A 51 -3.81 10.90 3.25
CA GLY A 51 -3.71 12.21 3.88
C GLY A 51 -4.77 12.47 4.95
N ASP A 52 -5.36 11.42 5.52
CA ASP A 52 -6.39 11.54 6.56
C ASP A 52 -5.82 11.51 7.99
N GLY A 53 -4.50 11.31 8.12
CA GLY A 53 -3.80 11.26 9.40
C GLY A 53 -3.81 9.89 10.07
N ILE A 54 -4.39 8.86 9.43
CA ILE A 54 -4.30 7.46 9.87
C ILE A 54 -3.14 6.77 9.16
N GLU A 55 -2.47 5.87 9.88
CA GLU A 55 -1.31 5.17 9.37
C GLU A 55 -1.68 4.11 8.32
N ASP A 56 -1.15 4.29 7.11
CA ASP A 56 -1.24 3.38 5.97
C ASP A 56 0.03 2.53 5.84
N VAL A 57 -0.04 1.45 5.06
CA VAL A 57 1.13 0.64 4.72
C VAL A 57 1.22 0.38 3.22
N VAL A 58 2.46 0.37 2.72
CA VAL A 58 2.84 0.04 1.35
C VAL A 58 3.84 -1.09 1.40
N ILE A 59 3.64 -2.15 0.61
CA ILE A 59 4.43 -3.38 0.67
C ILE A 59 4.87 -3.76 -0.72
N ALA A 60 6.17 -3.99 -0.91
CA ALA A 60 6.68 -4.59 -2.13
C ALA A 60 6.39 -6.09 -2.12
N ALA A 61 5.73 -6.60 -3.16
CA ALA A 61 5.35 -8.00 -3.24
C ALA A 61 5.45 -8.55 -4.66
N ARG A 62 5.18 -9.84 -4.79
CA ARG A 62 5.00 -10.54 -6.05
C ARG A 62 3.66 -11.26 -6.07
N CYS A 63 2.97 -11.16 -7.19
CA CYS A 63 1.78 -11.95 -7.52
C CYS A 63 1.68 -12.07 -9.04
N LYS A 64 1.34 -13.28 -9.53
CA LYS A 64 1.18 -13.50 -10.97
C LYS A 64 -0.19 -13.03 -11.47
N ASN A 65 -1.24 -13.30 -10.70
CA ASN A 65 -2.63 -13.10 -11.13
C ASN A 65 -3.44 -12.37 -10.04
N PRO A 66 -3.18 -11.09 -9.75
CA PRO A 66 -3.90 -10.36 -8.71
C PRO A 66 -5.39 -10.15 -9.02
N LEU A 67 -5.86 -10.32 -10.25
CA LEU A 67 -7.31 -10.24 -10.53
C LEU A 67 -8.10 -11.45 -10.01
N LEU A 68 -7.45 -12.57 -9.68
CA LEU A 68 -8.14 -13.80 -9.25
C LEU A 68 -8.79 -13.63 -7.88
N ASP A 69 -8.06 -13.04 -6.93
CA ASP A 69 -8.45 -12.96 -5.53
C ASP A 69 -9.06 -11.60 -5.15
N GLU A 70 -9.21 -10.69 -6.12
CA GLU A 70 -9.65 -9.29 -5.93
C GLU A 70 -10.97 -9.20 -5.17
N ALA A 71 -11.98 -9.95 -5.61
CA ALA A 71 -13.31 -9.97 -4.99
C ALA A 71 -13.32 -10.67 -3.63
N GLU A 72 -12.59 -11.78 -3.48
CA GLU A 72 -12.54 -12.54 -2.22
C GLU A 72 -11.89 -11.73 -1.11
N HIS A 73 -10.84 -10.97 -1.45
CA HIS A 73 -10.05 -10.23 -0.48
C HIS A 73 -10.37 -8.72 -0.48
N ASN A 74 -11.38 -8.25 -1.22
CA ASN A 74 -11.83 -6.85 -1.23
C ASN A 74 -10.69 -5.83 -1.41
N TYR A 75 -9.85 -6.03 -2.42
CA TYR A 75 -8.92 -5.00 -2.90
C TYR A 75 -9.29 -4.55 -4.30
N SER A 76 -8.62 -3.51 -4.79
CA SER A 76 -8.73 -3.10 -6.19
C SER A 76 -7.38 -3.24 -6.89
N VAL A 77 -7.36 -3.95 -8.02
CA VAL A 77 -6.19 -3.96 -8.90
C VAL A 77 -6.17 -2.66 -9.69
N ILE A 78 -5.03 -1.98 -9.73
CA ILE A 78 -4.87 -0.70 -10.42
C ILE A 78 -3.58 -0.64 -11.21
N ASP A 79 -3.60 0.10 -12.32
CA ASP A 79 -2.44 0.32 -13.17
C ASP A 79 -2.22 1.81 -13.43
N PRO A 80 -1.70 2.56 -12.44
CA PRO A 80 -1.51 4.00 -12.57
C PRO A 80 -0.47 4.34 -13.64
N TYR A 81 0.49 3.45 -13.91
CA TYR A 81 1.50 3.63 -14.95
C TYR A 81 0.86 3.65 -16.34
N TYR A 82 0.16 2.59 -16.75
CA TYR A 82 -0.51 2.59 -18.05
C TYR A 82 -1.73 3.51 -18.09
N THR A 83 -2.34 3.84 -16.95
CA THR A 83 -3.36 4.91 -16.86
C THR A 83 -2.78 6.25 -17.31
N PHE A 84 -1.56 6.58 -16.90
CA PHE A 84 -0.88 7.81 -17.31
C PHE A 84 -0.69 7.87 -18.84
N PHE A 85 -0.43 6.74 -19.48
CA PHE A 85 -0.30 6.63 -20.95
C PHE A 85 -1.62 6.39 -21.70
N GLY A 86 -2.76 6.33 -21.01
CA GLY A 86 -4.10 6.23 -21.60
C GLY A 86 -4.68 4.82 -21.78
N TYR A 87 -4.04 3.78 -21.22
CA TYR A 87 -4.43 2.36 -21.41
C TYR A 87 -4.65 1.59 -20.10
N GLY A 88 -4.85 2.27 -18.97
CA GLY A 88 -4.76 1.67 -17.63
C GLY A 88 -5.92 0.80 -17.14
N ASP A 89 -6.59 0.04 -18.01
CA ASP A 89 -7.51 -1.03 -17.56
C ASP A 89 -6.67 -2.26 -17.16
N PRO A 90 -6.61 -2.63 -15.87
CA PRO A 90 -5.81 -3.76 -15.40
C PRO A 90 -6.18 -5.10 -16.05
N LYS A 91 -7.43 -5.26 -16.49
CA LYS A 91 -7.88 -6.48 -17.19
C LYS A 91 -7.22 -6.63 -18.56
N VAL A 92 -6.81 -5.52 -19.16
CA VAL A 92 -6.07 -5.47 -20.42
C VAL A 92 -4.57 -5.50 -20.15
N THR A 93 -4.07 -4.62 -19.28
CA THR A 93 -2.62 -4.42 -19.10
C THR A 93 -1.93 -5.57 -18.37
N MET A 94 -2.65 -6.42 -17.64
CA MET A 94 -2.08 -7.68 -17.11
C MET A 94 -1.69 -8.67 -18.20
N SER A 95 -2.24 -8.57 -19.40
CA SER A 95 -1.83 -9.41 -20.54
C SER A 95 -0.49 -8.98 -21.14
N PHE A 96 0.02 -7.81 -20.76
CA PHE A 96 1.31 -7.32 -21.23
C PHE A 96 2.42 -8.11 -20.54
N VAL A 97 3.22 -8.80 -21.34
CA VAL A 97 4.26 -9.70 -20.82
C VAL A 97 5.48 -8.88 -20.45
N GLU A 98 5.88 -8.95 -19.19
CA GLU A 98 7.19 -8.48 -18.74
C GLU A 98 8.24 -9.55 -19.08
N ASP A 99 9.14 -9.21 -19.99
CA ASP A 99 10.20 -10.08 -20.49
C ASP A 99 11.26 -10.35 -19.42
N SER A 100 11.53 -9.38 -18.54
CA SER A 100 12.51 -9.54 -17.48
C SER A 100 11.97 -10.41 -16.34
N PRO A 101 12.59 -11.57 -16.04
CA PRO A 101 12.17 -12.40 -14.90
C PRO A 101 12.25 -11.65 -13.56
N MET A 102 13.17 -10.69 -13.45
CA MET A 102 13.32 -9.88 -12.23
C MET A 102 12.14 -8.96 -12.00
N LYS A 103 11.52 -8.44 -13.05
CA LYS A 103 10.38 -7.53 -12.98
C LYS A 103 9.03 -8.24 -13.02
N ARG A 104 9.00 -9.46 -13.56
CA ARG A 104 7.76 -10.24 -13.72
C ARG A 104 7.03 -10.45 -12.40
N GLY A 105 5.75 -10.08 -12.41
CA GLY A 105 4.85 -10.25 -11.28
C GLY A 105 5.18 -9.37 -10.08
N LEU A 106 6.02 -8.34 -10.22
CA LEU A 106 6.19 -7.32 -9.17
C LEU A 106 4.88 -6.53 -9.03
N VAL A 107 4.47 -6.33 -7.78
CA VAL A 107 3.29 -5.52 -7.43
C VAL A 107 3.58 -4.71 -6.17
N VAL A 108 2.93 -3.55 -6.07
CA VAL A 108 2.93 -2.78 -4.81
C VAL A 108 1.56 -2.95 -4.15
N LEU A 109 1.55 -3.47 -2.93
CA LEU A 109 0.34 -3.58 -2.13
C LEU A 109 0.20 -2.32 -1.29
N ILE A 110 -1.03 -1.81 -1.18
CA ILE A 110 -1.32 -0.63 -0.38
C ILE A 110 -2.56 -0.94 0.47
N ILE A 111 -2.50 -0.60 1.75
CA ILE A 111 -3.66 -0.62 2.65
C ILE A 111 -3.82 0.78 3.21
N HIS A 112 -4.99 1.38 2.98
CA HIS A 112 -5.42 2.56 3.71
C HIS A 112 -5.98 2.13 5.06
N GLY A 113 -5.37 2.61 6.14
CA GLY A 113 -5.70 2.18 7.50
C GLY A 113 -7.12 2.52 7.93
N ASP A 114 -7.57 2.10 9.11
CA ASP A 114 -8.79 2.66 9.69
C ASP A 114 -8.74 2.63 11.21
N GLY A 115 -9.36 3.65 11.82
CA GLY A 115 -9.49 3.77 13.27
C GLY A 115 -8.16 3.66 14.04
N PRO A 116 -8.22 3.25 15.32
CA PRO A 116 -7.03 3.19 16.19
C PRO A 116 -6.00 2.13 15.80
N GLN A 117 -6.39 1.11 15.03
CA GLN A 117 -5.49 0.05 14.57
C GLN A 117 -4.83 0.38 13.23
N ALA A 118 -5.30 1.45 12.56
CA ALA A 118 -4.76 1.93 11.30
C ALA A 118 -4.68 0.81 10.25
N TRP A 119 -3.57 0.65 9.50
CA TRP A 119 -3.42 -0.41 8.49
C TRP A 119 -3.54 -1.85 9.03
N ARG A 120 -3.48 -2.03 10.36
CA ARG A 120 -3.65 -3.34 11.01
C ARG A 120 -5.13 -3.68 11.25
N SER A 121 -6.04 -2.77 10.94
CA SER A 121 -7.48 -3.00 11.04
C SER A 121 -7.88 -4.24 10.22
N GLU A 122 -8.78 -5.07 10.77
CA GLU A 122 -9.40 -6.19 10.05
C GLU A 122 -10.27 -5.70 8.88
N THR A 123 -10.76 -4.46 9.00
CA THR A 123 -11.59 -3.76 8.02
C THR A 123 -10.94 -2.42 7.67
N PRO A 124 -9.86 -2.42 6.88
CA PRO A 124 -9.20 -1.18 6.44
C PRO A 124 -10.12 -0.37 5.51
N LYS A 125 -9.89 0.94 5.40
CA LYS A 125 -10.64 1.85 4.50
C LYS A 125 -10.64 1.35 3.06
N ALA A 126 -9.47 0.94 2.57
CA ALA A 126 -9.29 0.47 1.20
C ALA A 126 -8.02 -0.37 1.08
N LYS A 127 -7.97 -1.21 0.04
CA LYS A 127 -6.79 -2.00 -0.34
C LYS A 127 -6.57 -1.91 -1.83
N TYR A 128 -5.31 -1.77 -2.25
CA TYR A 128 -4.93 -1.70 -3.66
C TYR A 128 -3.79 -2.65 -3.98
N VAL A 129 -3.82 -3.19 -5.18
CA VAL A 129 -2.71 -3.90 -5.80
C VAL A 129 -2.29 -3.15 -7.05
N VAL A 130 -1.16 -2.46 -6.97
CA VAL A 130 -0.57 -1.75 -8.10
C VAL A 130 0.22 -2.74 -8.94
N ILE A 131 -0.18 -2.89 -10.19
CA ILE A 131 0.54 -3.70 -11.18
C ILE A 131 1.39 -2.82 -12.10
N ASN A 132 2.31 -3.45 -12.84
CA ASN A 132 3.07 -2.81 -13.92
C ASN A 132 3.88 -1.57 -13.51
N LEU A 133 4.21 -1.42 -12.23
CA LEU A 133 5.17 -0.42 -11.76
C LEU A 133 6.58 -1.01 -11.85
N PRO A 134 7.49 -0.48 -12.70
CA PRO A 134 8.79 -1.09 -12.98
C PRO A 134 9.86 -0.76 -11.92
N TYR A 135 9.52 -0.92 -10.64
CA TYR A 135 10.40 -0.54 -9.53
C TYR A 135 11.51 -1.57 -9.28
N ARG A 136 12.68 -1.08 -8.88
CA ARG A 136 13.76 -1.84 -8.23
C ARG A 136 13.63 -1.76 -6.71
N THR A 137 13.32 -0.58 -6.21
CA THR A 137 13.00 -0.32 -4.80
C THR A 137 11.88 0.71 -4.71
N ILE A 138 11.20 0.74 -3.57
CA ILE A 138 10.17 1.73 -3.27
C ILE A 138 10.47 2.40 -1.92
N SER A 139 10.00 3.63 -1.75
CA SER A 139 10.06 4.36 -0.48
C SER A 139 8.85 5.28 -0.34
N VAL A 140 8.43 5.55 0.89
CA VAL A 140 7.38 6.55 1.17
C VAL A 140 8.05 7.86 1.57
N ARG A 141 7.79 8.95 0.83
CA ARG A 141 8.39 10.27 1.08
C ARG A 141 7.35 11.37 0.86
N LYS A 142 7.60 12.55 1.43
CA LYS A 142 6.78 13.74 1.18
C LYS A 142 7.01 14.24 -0.24
N MET A 143 5.92 14.47 -0.98
CA MET A 143 5.92 15.10 -2.29
C MET A 143 5.12 16.42 -2.24
N LYS A 144 5.65 17.45 -2.87
CA LYS A 144 4.96 18.74 -3.04
C LYS A 144 4.26 18.80 -4.39
N LEU A 145 2.92 18.75 -4.38
CA LEU A 145 2.09 18.94 -5.56
C LEU A 145 1.49 20.34 -5.56
N LYS A 146 2.07 21.26 -6.34
CA LYS A 146 1.64 22.66 -6.45
C LYS A 146 1.48 23.31 -5.06
N LYS A 147 0.24 23.31 -4.53
CA LYS A 147 -0.15 23.93 -3.24
C LYS A 147 -0.29 22.95 -2.08
N LYS A 148 -0.20 21.64 -2.32
CA LYS A 148 -0.37 20.60 -1.28
C LYS A 148 0.94 19.83 -1.09
N THR A 149 1.21 19.43 0.13
CA THR A 149 2.24 18.44 0.46
C THR A 149 1.52 17.18 0.92
N LEU A 150 1.85 16.04 0.33
CA LEU A 150 1.29 14.74 0.68
C LEU A 150 2.39 13.69 0.77
N GLN A 151 2.12 12.50 1.28
CA GLN A 151 3.07 11.38 1.16
C GLN A 151 2.80 10.62 -0.14
N ALA A 152 3.88 10.26 -0.83
CA ALA A 152 3.85 9.54 -2.09
C ALA A 152 4.79 8.34 -2.01
N ILE A 153 4.48 7.33 -2.82
CA ILE A 153 5.31 6.14 -3.00
C ILE A 153 6.26 6.45 -4.14
N TYR A 154 7.53 6.65 -3.83
CA TYR A 154 8.59 6.80 -4.80
C TYR A 154 9.07 5.43 -5.25
N ALA A 155 9.17 5.22 -6.55
CA ALA A 155 9.77 4.06 -7.18
C ALA A 155 11.05 4.47 -7.89
N GLU A 156 12.16 3.81 -7.57
CA GLU A 156 13.39 3.89 -8.35
C GLU A 156 13.34 2.81 -9.42
N GLU A 157 13.34 3.20 -10.70
CA GLU A 157 13.19 2.27 -11.81
C GLU A 157 14.56 1.72 -12.21
N GLY A 158 14.65 0.39 -12.35
CA GLY A 158 15.92 -0.30 -12.59
C GLY A 158 16.44 -0.19 -14.03
N ASN A 159 16.17 0.92 -14.74
CA ASN A 159 16.68 1.16 -16.09
C ASN A 159 18.02 1.94 -16.07
N GLU A 160 18.76 1.90 -17.17
CA GLU A 160 20.08 2.54 -17.29
C GLU A 160 20.04 4.07 -17.07
N LEU A 161 18.86 4.67 -17.21
CA LEU A 161 18.63 6.10 -17.08
C LEU A 161 18.33 6.56 -15.64
N SER A 162 18.33 5.63 -14.66
CA SER A 162 17.98 5.92 -13.25
C SER A 162 16.70 6.74 -13.12
N GLU A 163 15.70 6.38 -13.94
CA GLU A 163 14.42 7.05 -13.91
C GLU A 163 13.73 6.76 -12.59
N SER A 164 13.10 7.79 -12.03
CA SER A 164 12.28 7.64 -10.84
C SER A 164 10.86 8.08 -11.14
N SER A 165 9.93 7.48 -10.43
CA SER A 165 8.52 7.85 -10.50
C SER A 165 7.92 7.95 -9.11
N ALA A 166 6.78 8.61 -9.02
CA ALA A 166 6.01 8.70 -7.80
C ALA A 166 4.56 8.30 -8.04
N LEU A 167 3.99 7.55 -7.09
CA LEU A 167 2.56 7.30 -6.98
C LEU A 167 2.00 8.12 -5.82
N PHE A 168 0.93 8.85 -6.05
CA PHE A 168 0.22 9.58 -5.00
C PHE A 168 -1.27 9.41 -5.11
N PHE A 169 -1.98 9.47 -3.98
CA PHE A 169 -3.44 9.42 -3.97
C PHE A 169 -4.01 10.81 -4.21
N ASP A 170 -4.89 10.97 -5.20
CA ASP A 170 -5.53 12.26 -5.52
C ASP A 170 -6.82 12.53 -4.73
N GLY A 171 -7.12 11.68 -3.74
CA GLY A 171 -8.39 11.65 -3.00
C GLY A 171 -9.41 10.66 -3.58
N LYS A 172 -9.12 10.05 -4.74
CA LYS A 172 -9.95 9.02 -5.34
C LYS A 172 -9.15 7.84 -5.90
N ASN A 173 -8.04 8.11 -6.57
CA ASN A 173 -7.20 7.11 -7.22
C ASN A 173 -5.72 7.42 -7.01
N TYR A 174 -4.89 6.39 -7.13
CA TYR A 174 -3.46 6.59 -7.28
C TYR A 174 -3.12 7.13 -8.68
N LYS A 175 -2.22 8.10 -8.71
CA LYS A 175 -1.70 8.74 -9.92
C LYS A 175 -0.22 8.54 -10.03
N TYR A 176 0.22 8.12 -11.21
CA TYR A 176 1.62 8.03 -11.58
C TYR A 176 2.14 9.35 -12.10
N VAL A 177 3.36 9.72 -11.71
CA VAL A 177 4.10 10.85 -12.29
C VAL A 177 5.56 10.45 -12.48
N PRO A 178 6.13 10.61 -13.68
CA PRO A 178 7.56 10.46 -13.89
C PRO A 178 8.30 11.65 -13.25
N MET A 179 9.36 11.39 -12.50
CA MET A 179 10.17 12.40 -11.80
C MET A 179 11.46 12.77 -12.56
N GLY A 180 11.74 12.10 -13.69
CA GLY A 180 12.97 12.30 -14.46
C GLY A 180 14.20 11.65 -13.81
N SER A 181 15.37 11.84 -14.43
CA SER A 181 16.65 11.22 -14.05
C SER A 181 17.47 12.02 -13.02
N SER A 182 16.83 12.76 -12.10
CA SER A 182 17.56 13.53 -11.09
C SER A 182 16.86 13.51 -9.73
N MET A 183 17.25 12.55 -8.89
CA MET A 183 17.23 12.75 -7.44
C MET A 183 18.68 12.95 -6.98
N GLU A 184 19.26 14.09 -7.36
CA GLU A 184 20.37 14.70 -6.61
C GLU A 184 19.80 15.76 -5.66
#